data_AF-A0A2U3DAU9-F1
#
_entry.id   AF-A0A2U3DAU9-F1
#
_cell.length_a   1.000
_cell.length_b   1.000
_cell.length_c   1.000
_cell.angle_alpha   90.00
_cell.angle_beta   90.00
_cell.angle_gamma   90.00
#
_symmetry.space_group_name_H-M   'P 1'
#
loop_
_entity.id
_entity.type
_entity.pdbx_description
1 polymer ?
#
loop_
_entity_poly.entity_id
_entity_poly.type
_entity_poly.pdbx_seq_one_letter_code
_entity_poly.pdbx_strand_id
1 'polypeptide(L)'
;MKVETTFWLTLVLAVLVGITALTIFTASLQVPLIIQMAPWLIARGTGVTAYLLLTWLVVVGMVLASAPNRERWRKSAWLFPLHRVLAVFLLAFVVLHISSILLDRYAHIGLLGAFVPGFAGYRPLPVLLGTISLYLMIVVGVTARFPRILPSGKWLTIHRLSLITFVLVFFHGIFTGSDTPELQMMYELSGGLVLVAAFLRYAFVRRRFQVTRQKQQEIS
;
A
#
# COMPACT_ATOMS: atom_id res chain seq x y z
N MET A 1 28.78 -50.61 33.70
CA MET A 1 28.84 -49.19 33.29
C MET A 1 28.51 -48.95 31.81
N LYS A 2 29.18 -49.55 30.81
CA LYS A 2 28.91 -49.27 29.38
C LYS A 2 27.47 -49.58 28.90
N VAL A 3 26.85 -50.65 29.41
CA VAL A 3 25.49 -51.08 29.01
C VAL A 3 24.41 -50.11 29.48
N GLU A 4 24.53 -49.54 30.68
CA GLU A 4 23.58 -48.53 31.18
C GLU A 4 23.68 -47.24 30.39
N THR A 5 24.89 -46.77 30.08
CA THR A 5 25.07 -45.55 29.27
C THR A 5 24.48 -45.69 27.87
N THR A 6 24.63 -46.86 27.23
CA THR A 6 24.02 -47.11 25.92
C THR A 6 22.49 -47.17 25.98
N PHE A 7 21.92 -47.73 27.05
CA PHE A 7 20.46 -47.80 27.24
C PHE A 7 19.85 -46.40 27.43
N TRP A 8 20.46 -45.55 28.25
CA TRP A 8 19.97 -44.18 28.44
C TRP A 8 20.13 -43.33 27.17
N LEU A 9 21.21 -43.51 26.41
CA LEU A 9 21.40 -42.82 25.13
C LEU A 9 20.36 -43.24 24.08
N THR A 10 20.06 -44.54 23.95
CA THR A 10 19.02 -45.00 23.01
C THR A 10 17.63 -44.56 23.43
N LEU A 11 17.32 -44.54 24.73
CA LEU A 11 16.07 -44.02 25.27
C LEU A 11 15.90 -42.53 24.94
N VAL A 12 16.92 -41.70 25.20
CA VAL A 12 16.90 -40.26 24.89
C VAL A 12 16.73 -40.04 23.39
N LEU A 13 17.45 -40.78 22.55
CA LEU A 13 17.31 -40.68 21.10
C LEU A 13 15.90 -41.08 20.63
N ALA A 14 15.33 -42.15 21.17
CA ALA A 14 13.97 -42.58 20.84
C ALA A 14 12.92 -41.53 21.25
N VAL A 15 13.08 -40.91 22.42
CA VAL A 15 12.20 -39.81 22.86
C VAL A 15 12.34 -38.59 21.96
N LEU A 16 13.56 -38.19 21.59
CA LEU A 16 13.79 -37.05 20.69
C LEU A 16 13.23 -37.29 19.29
N VAL A 17 13.39 -38.50 18.75
CA VAL A 17 12.78 -38.91 17.47
C VAL A 17 11.26 -38.91 17.58
N GLY A 18 10.70 -39.41 18.68
CA GLY A 18 9.26 -39.39 18.94
C GLY A 18 8.68 -37.96 19.01
N ILE A 19 9.35 -37.05 19.72
CA ILE A 19 8.97 -35.63 19.79
C ILE A 19 9.04 -34.99 18.41
N THR A 20 10.12 -35.24 17.66
CA THR A 20 10.30 -34.70 16.31
C THR A 20 9.24 -35.24 15.33
N ALA A 21 8.92 -36.53 15.41
CA ALA A 21 7.87 -37.15 14.60
C ALA A 21 6.48 -36.58 14.95
N LEU A 22 6.22 -36.33 16.25
CA LEU A 22 4.97 -35.73 16.71
C LEU A 22 4.85 -34.26 16.26
N THR A 23 5.92 -33.47 16.31
CA THR A 23 5.89 -32.09 15.81
C THR A 23 5.68 -32.04 14.29
N ILE A 24 6.32 -32.92 13.53
CA ILE A 24 6.09 -33.05 12.08
C ILE A 24 4.66 -33.49 11.78
N PHE A 25 4.12 -34.46 12.51
CA PHE A 25 2.75 -34.94 12.34
C PHE A 25 1.72 -33.86 12.67
N THR A 26 1.89 -33.16 13.79
CA THR A 26 0.99 -32.06 14.16
C THR A 26 1.08 -30.90 13.18
N ALA A 27 2.27 -30.57 12.66
CA ALA A 27 2.43 -29.58 11.60
C ALA A 27 1.79 -30.03 10.27
N SER A 28 1.91 -31.31 9.90
CA SER A 28 1.32 -31.84 8.65
C SER A 28 -0.20 -31.80 8.65
N LEU A 29 -0.84 -31.92 9.82
CA LEU A 29 -2.28 -31.69 9.99
C LEU A 29 -2.70 -30.23 9.73
N GLN A 30 -1.79 -29.27 9.88
CA GLN A 30 -2.05 -27.84 9.64
C GLN A 30 -1.78 -27.40 8.19
N VAL A 31 -0.98 -28.15 7.43
CA VAL A 31 -0.61 -27.83 6.04
C VAL A 31 -1.82 -27.57 5.15
N PRO A 32 -2.92 -28.36 5.18
CA PRO A 32 -4.10 -28.10 4.35
C PRO A 32 -4.77 -26.76 4.67
N LEU A 33 -4.82 -26.37 5.95
CA LEU A 33 -5.40 -25.11 6.38
C LEU A 33 -4.53 -23.92 5.93
N ILE A 34 -3.21 -24.03 6.11
CA ILE A 34 -2.26 -22.99 5.69
C ILE A 34 -2.34 -22.76 4.18
N ILE A 35 -2.39 -23.82 3.37
CA ILE A 35 -2.51 -23.71 1.91
C ILE A 35 -3.82 -23.03 1.51
N GLN A 36 -4.93 -23.33 2.20
CA GLN A 36 -6.21 -22.68 1.93
C GLN A 36 -6.23 -21.20 2.32
N MET A 37 -5.55 -20.83 3.41
CA MET A 37 -5.47 -19.46 3.89
C MET A 37 -4.40 -18.62 3.19
N ALA A 38 -3.45 -19.26 2.49
CA ALA A 38 -2.31 -18.56 1.88
C ALA A 38 -2.72 -17.45 0.90
N PRO A 39 -3.64 -17.66 -0.07
CA PRO A 39 -4.08 -16.58 -0.96
C PRO A 39 -4.65 -15.38 -0.20
N TRP A 40 -5.45 -15.64 0.83
CA TRP A 40 -6.03 -14.60 1.68
C TRP A 40 -4.97 -13.84 2.49
N LEU A 41 -4.02 -14.54 3.11
CA LEU A 41 -2.91 -13.93 3.87
C LEU A 41 -2.01 -13.09 2.95
N ILE A 42 -1.71 -13.60 1.75
CA ILE A 42 -0.93 -12.88 0.75
C ILE A 42 -1.69 -11.65 0.26
N ALA A 43 -2.99 -11.78 -0.07
CA ALA A 43 -3.83 -10.65 -0.48
C ALA A 43 -3.87 -9.56 0.59
N ARG A 44 -4.05 -9.95 1.86
CA ARG A 44 -4.07 -9.01 2.99
C ARG A 44 -2.72 -8.32 3.18
N GLY A 45 -1.61 -9.09 3.24
CA GLY A 45 -0.27 -8.54 3.43
C GLY A 45 0.18 -7.62 2.29
N THR A 46 -0.08 -8.03 1.04
CA THR A 46 0.25 -7.22 -0.14
C THR A 46 -0.63 -5.98 -0.26
N GLY A 47 -1.91 -6.05 0.10
CA GLY A 47 -2.83 -4.91 0.14
C GLY A 47 -2.43 -3.86 1.17
N VAL A 48 -2.09 -4.28 2.40
CA VAL A 48 -1.57 -3.38 3.45
C VAL A 48 -0.25 -2.73 3.01
N THR A 49 0.65 -3.50 2.41
CA THR A 49 1.93 -2.98 1.93
C THR A 49 1.73 -1.98 0.79
N ALA A 50 0.86 -2.27 -0.18
CA ALA A 50 0.48 -1.33 -1.24
C ALA A 50 -0.10 -0.03 -0.67
N TYR A 51 -0.97 -0.11 0.34
CA TYR A 51 -1.54 1.05 1.02
C TYR A 51 -0.46 1.94 1.67
N LEU A 52 0.48 1.35 2.40
CA LEU A 52 1.57 2.09 3.04
C LEU A 52 2.52 2.70 2.00
N LEU A 53 2.82 1.98 0.92
CA LEU A 53 3.61 2.51 -0.21
C LEU A 53 2.90 3.71 -0.87
N LEU A 54 1.59 3.64 -1.08
CA LEU A 54 0.80 4.75 -1.61
C LEU A 54 0.78 5.95 -0.65
N THR A 55 0.65 5.70 0.65
CA THR A 55 0.72 6.74 1.69
C THR A 55 2.03 7.52 1.59
N TRP A 56 3.16 6.81 1.61
CA TRP A 56 4.48 7.43 1.46
C TRP A 56 4.67 8.10 0.10
N LEU A 57 4.19 7.48 -0.98
CA LEU A 57 4.26 8.04 -2.32
C LEU A 57 3.58 9.41 -2.40
N VAL A 58 2.38 9.53 -1.80
CA VAL A 58 1.61 10.77 -1.73
C VAL A 58 2.30 11.80 -0.84
N VAL A 59 2.78 11.42 0.35
CA VAL A 59 3.50 12.34 1.26
C VAL A 59 4.76 12.89 0.59
N VAL A 60 5.59 12.03 -0.01
CA VAL A 60 6.79 12.45 -0.76
C VAL A 60 6.39 13.34 -1.95
N GLY A 61 5.31 13.00 -2.65
CA GLY A 61 4.77 13.82 -3.74
C GLY A 61 4.33 15.22 -3.29
N MET A 62 3.68 15.32 -2.12
CA MET A 62 3.30 16.60 -1.51
C MET A 62 4.52 17.42 -1.11
N VAL A 63 5.54 16.79 -0.53
CA VAL A 63 6.83 17.43 -0.25
C VAL A 63 7.40 17.98 -1.54
N LEU A 64 7.64 17.15 -2.56
CA LEU A 64 8.16 17.58 -3.88
C LEU A 64 7.37 18.73 -4.52
N ALA A 65 6.06 18.83 -4.25
CA ALA A 65 5.19 19.87 -4.77
C ALA A 65 5.12 21.15 -3.92
N SER A 66 5.72 21.19 -2.73
CA SER A 66 5.58 22.32 -1.79
C SER A 66 6.59 23.44 -2.04
N ALA A 67 6.10 24.68 -1.94
CA ALA A 67 6.91 25.90 -2.03
C ALA A 67 7.51 26.26 -0.64
N PRO A 68 8.62 27.02 -0.56
CA PRO A 68 9.39 27.65 -1.64
C PRO A 68 10.40 26.72 -2.33
N ASN A 69 10.69 25.56 -1.75
CA ASN A 69 11.78 24.69 -2.16
C ASN A 69 11.44 23.72 -3.30
N ARG A 70 10.29 23.87 -3.97
CA ARG A 70 9.82 23.00 -5.06
C ARG A 70 10.91 22.71 -6.10
N GLU A 71 11.62 23.73 -6.56
CA GLU A 71 12.67 23.55 -7.57
C GLU A 71 13.89 22.80 -7.01
N ARG A 72 14.30 23.14 -5.79
CA ARG A 72 15.39 22.46 -5.06
C ARG A 72 15.07 20.99 -4.80
N TRP A 73 13.84 20.69 -4.39
CA TRP A 73 13.42 19.33 -4.04
C TRP A 73 13.17 18.47 -5.27
N ARG A 74 12.66 19.03 -6.37
CA ARG A 74 12.59 18.32 -7.66
C ARG A 74 13.97 17.98 -8.21
N LYS A 75 14.97 18.82 -7.96
CA LYS A 75 16.38 18.58 -8.31
C LYS A 75 17.14 17.75 -7.27
N SER A 76 16.48 17.35 -6.18
CA SER A 76 17.10 16.50 -5.17
C SER A 76 17.49 15.16 -5.77
N ALA A 77 18.73 14.75 -5.54
CA ALA A 77 19.25 13.44 -5.95
C ALA A 77 18.57 12.27 -5.21
N TRP A 78 17.78 12.54 -4.17
CA TRP A 78 17.21 11.50 -3.30
C TRP A 78 15.68 11.48 -3.33
N LEU A 79 15.02 12.64 -3.21
CA LEU A 79 13.55 12.69 -3.05
C LEU A 79 12.80 12.27 -4.32
N PHE A 80 13.24 12.73 -5.50
CA PHE A 80 12.56 12.38 -6.74
C PHE A 80 12.79 10.91 -7.14
N PRO A 81 14.00 10.34 -7.02
CA PRO A 81 14.21 8.90 -7.16
C PRO A 81 13.40 8.08 -6.15
N LEU A 82 13.32 8.50 -4.89
CA LEU A 82 12.49 7.83 -3.87
C LEU A 82 11.01 7.78 -4.30
N HIS A 83 10.43 8.89 -4.76
CA HIS A 83 9.06 8.93 -5.29
C HIS A 83 8.87 7.94 -6.44
N ARG A 84 9.86 7.82 -7.34
CA ARG A 84 9.79 6.87 -8.46
C ARG A 84 9.88 5.41 -7.99
N VAL A 85 10.78 5.10 -7.06
CA VAL A 85 10.94 3.76 -6.49
C VAL A 85 9.66 3.35 -5.77
N LEU A 86 9.09 4.22 -4.93
CA LEU A 86 7.81 3.99 -4.26
C LEU A 86 6.69 3.68 -5.26
N ALA A 87 6.63 4.38 -6.39
CA ALA A 87 5.63 4.13 -7.42
C ALA A 87 5.80 2.75 -8.09
N VAL A 88 7.04 2.32 -8.36
CA VAL A 88 7.32 1.01 -8.95
C VAL A 88 6.93 -0.11 -7.99
N PHE A 89 7.32 0.00 -6.72
CA PHE A 89 6.96 -0.98 -5.69
C PHE A 89 5.44 -1.01 -5.45
N LEU A 90 4.78 0.15 -5.41
CA LEU A 90 3.32 0.23 -5.31
C LEU A 90 2.66 -0.58 -6.41
N LEU A 91 3.04 -0.37 -7.68
CA LEU A 91 2.47 -1.11 -8.80
C LEU A 91 2.73 -2.62 -8.70
N ALA A 92 3.94 -3.04 -8.30
CA ALA A 92 4.25 -4.45 -8.10
C ALA A 92 3.36 -5.08 -7.02
N PHE A 93 3.19 -4.41 -5.87
CA PHE A 93 2.33 -4.90 -4.80
C PHE A 93 0.84 -4.88 -5.15
N VAL A 94 0.37 -3.92 -5.95
CA VAL A 94 -1.00 -3.92 -6.48
C VAL A 94 -1.24 -5.13 -7.40
N VAL A 95 -0.29 -5.45 -8.28
CA VAL A 95 -0.37 -6.66 -9.13
C VAL A 95 -0.41 -7.92 -8.27
N LEU A 96 0.45 -8.03 -7.26
CA LEU A 96 0.45 -9.18 -6.33
C LEU A 96 -0.86 -9.28 -5.55
N HIS A 97 -1.40 -8.14 -5.09
CA HIS A 97 -2.67 -8.07 -4.38
C HIS A 97 -3.85 -8.54 -5.24
N ILE A 98 -3.98 -8.02 -6.46
CA ILE A 98 -5.06 -8.45 -7.37
C ILE A 98 -4.88 -9.93 -7.75
N SER A 99 -3.66 -10.37 -8.05
CA SER A 99 -3.39 -11.77 -8.41
C SER A 99 -3.76 -12.73 -7.27
N SER A 100 -3.43 -12.38 -6.03
CA SER A 100 -3.79 -13.20 -4.87
C SER A 100 -5.29 -13.20 -4.58
N ILE A 101 -5.99 -12.09 -4.79
CA ILE A 101 -7.47 -12.04 -4.74
C ILE A 101 -8.10 -12.98 -5.79
N LEU A 102 -7.56 -13.01 -7.01
CA LEU A 102 -8.08 -13.89 -8.06
C LEU A 102 -7.88 -15.38 -7.75
N LEU A 103 -6.88 -15.70 -6.94
CA LEU A 103 -6.60 -17.06 -6.46
C LEU A 103 -7.37 -17.41 -5.17
N ASP A 104 -8.01 -16.43 -4.54
CA ASP A 104 -8.74 -16.62 -3.28
C ASP A 104 -10.06 -17.37 -3.51
N ARG A 105 -10.13 -18.58 -2.92
CA ARG A 105 -11.31 -19.45 -3.00
C ARG A 105 -12.44 -19.04 -2.05
N TYR A 106 -12.18 -18.15 -1.10
CA TYR A 106 -13.20 -17.66 -0.19
C TYR A 106 -13.95 -16.47 -0.81
N ALA A 107 -13.20 -15.48 -1.32
CA ALA A 107 -13.79 -14.26 -1.86
C ALA A 107 -14.45 -14.47 -3.23
N HIS A 108 -13.95 -15.40 -4.04
CA HIS A 108 -14.52 -15.76 -5.36
C HIS A 108 -14.90 -14.55 -6.24
N ILE A 109 -14.10 -13.48 -6.20
CA ILE A 109 -14.39 -12.22 -6.89
C ILE A 109 -14.37 -12.41 -8.43
N GLY A 110 -13.49 -13.28 -8.92
CA GLY A 110 -13.31 -13.52 -10.36
C GLY A 110 -12.79 -12.29 -11.12
N LEU A 111 -12.55 -12.45 -12.42
CA LEU A 111 -11.99 -11.37 -13.27
C LEU A 111 -12.97 -10.20 -13.41
N LEU A 112 -14.26 -10.48 -13.62
CA LEU A 112 -15.28 -9.44 -13.74
C LEU A 112 -15.43 -8.65 -12.45
N GLY A 113 -15.46 -9.30 -11.29
CA GLY A 113 -15.54 -8.60 -10.02
C GLY A 113 -14.29 -7.76 -9.71
N ALA A 114 -13.11 -8.20 -10.15
CA ALA A 114 -11.86 -7.47 -9.90
C ALA A 114 -11.72 -6.21 -10.78
N PHE A 115 -12.12 -6.32 -12.06
CA PHE A 115 -11.86 -5.28 -13.06
C PHE A 115 -13.10 -4.50 -13.49
N VAL A 116 -14.32 -5.01 -13.32
CA VAL A 116 -15.53 -4.26 -13.70
C VAL A 116 -16.14 -3.62 -12.45
N PRO A 117 -16.19 -2.27 -12.36
CA PRO A 117 -16.81 -1.57 -11.24
C PRO A 117 -18.21 -2.10 -10.90
N GLY A 118 -18.40 -2.59 -9.67
CA GLY A 118 -19.71 -3.04 -9.16
C GLY A 118 -20.11 -4.47 -9.52
N PHE A 119 -19.26 -5.25 -10.19
CA PHE A 119 -19.56 -6.65 -10.55
C PHE A 119 -19.18 -7.68 -9.49
N ALA A 120 -18.47 -7.29 -8.43
CA ALA A 120 -18.06 -8.20 -7.38
C ALA A 120 -19.25 -8.62 -6.51
N GLY A 121 -19.51 -9.92 -6.40
CA GLY A 121 -20.51 -10.45 -5.45
C GLY A 121 -20.06 -10.35 -3.99
N TYR A 122 -18.76 -10.40 -3.74
CA TYR A 122 -18.17 -10.26 -2.41
C TYR A 122 -17.80 -8.79 -2.14
N ARG A 123 -18.37 -8.22 -1.07
CA ARG A 123 -18.13 -6.82 -0.63
C ARG A 123 -18.15 -5.82 -1.80
N PRO A 124 -19.29 -5.66 -2.50
CA PRO A 124 -19.37 -4.90 -3.76
C PRO A 124 -18.89 -3.45 -3.64
N LEU A 125 -19.30 -2.74 -2.58
CA LEU A 125 -18.91 -1.33 -2.38
C LEU A 125 -17.41 -1.16 -2.14
N PRO A 126 -16.77 -1.88 -1.20
CA PRO A 126 -15.32 -1.78 -1.04
C PRO A 126 -14.55 -2.18 -2.30
N VAL A 127 -14.95 -3.25 -2.99
CA VAL A 127 -14.27 -3.69 -4.23
C VAL A 127 -14.41 -2.63 -5.33
N LEU A 128 -15.59 -2.02 -5.49
CA LEU A 128 -15.81 -0.89 -6.39
C LEU A 128 -14.81 0.24 -6.18
N LEU A 129 -14.56 0.64 -4.92
CA LEU A 129 -13.56 1.67 -4.59
C LEU A 129 -12.15 1.25 -5.02
N GLY A 130 -11.79 -0.02 -4.83
CA GLY A 130 -10.53 -0.60 -5.27
C GLY A 130 -10.36 -0.57 -6.79
N THR A 131 -11.39 -0.97 -7.53
CA THR A 131 -11.38 -0.98 -9.01
C THR A 131 -11.28 0.45 -9.58
N ILE A 132 -12.04 1.42 -9.03
CA ILE A 132 -11.92 2.82 -9.46
C ILE A 132 -10.51 3.36 -9.14
N SER A 133 -9.96 3.02 -7.98
CA SER A 133 -8.62 3.43 -7.58
C SER A 133 -7.54 2.88 -8.52
N LEU A 134 -7.67 1.61 -8.95
CA LEU A 134 -6.78 0.99 -9.92
C LEU A 134 -6.75 1.80 -11.24
N TYR A 135 -7.92 2.16 -11.76
CA TYR A 135 -8.01 2.96 -12.98
C TYR A 135 -7.41 4.35 -12.83
N LEU A 136 -7.70 5.05 -11.73
CA LEU A 136 -7.08 6.34 -11.46
C LEU A 136 -5.55 6.21 -11.33
N MET A 137 -5.06 5.16 -10.69
CA MET A 137 -3.62 4.91 -10.52
C MET A 137 -2.93 4.69 -11.87
N ILE A 138 -3.56 3.95 -12.79
CA ILE A 138 -3.07 3.77 -14.16
C ILE A 138 -3.03 5.12 -14.88
N VAL A 139 -4.13 5.89 -14.86
CA VAL A 139 -4.21 7.21 -15.52
C VAL A 139 -3.14 8.16 -14.98
N VAL A 140 -3.01 8.26 -13.66
CA VAL A 140 -2.02 9.12 -12.99
C VAL A 140 -0.59 8.65 -13.27
N GLY A 141 -0.33 7.35 -13.23
CA GLY A 141 1.00 6.78 -13.46
C GLY A 141 1.47 6.93 -14.91
N VAL A 142 0.60 6.62 -15.87
CA VAL A 142 0.89 6.74 -17.31
C VAL A 142 1.14 8.20 -17.68
N THR A 143 0.26 9.11 -17.27
CA THR A 143 0.41 10.54 -17.59
C THR A 143 1.63 11.17 -16.93
N ALA A 144 2.02 10.73 -15.73
CA ALA A 144 3.26 11.17 -15.08
C ALA A 144 4.52 10.59 -15.73
N ARG A 145 4.49 9.34 -16.20
CA ARG A 145 5.62 8.68 -16.86
C ARG A 145 5.86 9.20 -18.26
N PHE A 146 4.79 9.52 -18.98
CA PHE A 146 4.78 9.98 -20.36
C PHE A 146 4.09 11.34 -20.49
N PRO A 147 4.64 12.42 -19.90
CA PRO A 147 3.99 13.72 -19.87
C PRO A 147 3.77 14.35 -21.25
N ARG A 148 4.46 13.84 -22.29
CA ARG A 148 4.35 14.30 -23.67
C ARG A 148 3.06 13.86 -24.38
N ILE A 149 2.30 12.91 -23.82
CA ILE A 149 1.00 12.51 -24.38
C ILE A 149 -0.08 13.59 -24.19
N LEU A 150 0.20 14.63 -23.41
CA LEU A 150 -0.70 15.72 -23.09
C LEU A 150 -0.06 17.08 -23.41
N PRO A 151 -0.87 18.14 -23.58
CA PRO A 151 -0.37 19.51 -23.64
C PRO A 151 0.46 19.86 -22.40
N SER A 152 1.43 20.77 -22.58
CA SER A 152 2.40 21.15 -21.54
C SER A 152 1.71 21.46 -20.20
N GLY A 153 2.17 20.80 -19.14
CA GLY A 153 1.67 20.98 -17.78
C GLY A 153 0.34 20.29 -17.43
N LYS A 154 -0.45 19.79 -18.39
CA LYS A 154 -1.72 19.09 -18.12
C LYS A 154 -1.54 17.79 -17.33
N TRP A 155 -0.43 17.09 -17.54
CA TRP A 155 -0.08 15.89 -16.76
C TRP A 155 -0.07 16.18 -15.25
N LEU A 156 0.37 17.38 -14.83
CA LEU A 156 0.43 17.73 -13.42
C LEU A 156 -0.97 18.00 -12.83
N THR A 157 -1.92 18.46 -13.65
CA THR A 157 -3.33 18.58 -13.25
C THR A 157 -3.93 17.20 -13.03
N ILE A 158 -3.73 16.27 -13.95
CA ILE A 158 -4.19 14.87 -13.82
C ILE A 158 -3.51 14.20 -12.64
N HIS A 159 -2.21 14.44 -12.42
CA HIS A 159 -1.47 13.85 -11.32
C HIS A 159 -2.02 14.23 -9.94
N ARG A 160 -2.78 15.34 -9.82
CA ARG A 160 -3.48 15.70 -8.56
C ARG A 160 -4.58 14.72 -8.19
N LEU A 161 -5.10 13.94 -9.15
CA LEU A 161 -6.04 12.86 -8.89
C LEU A 161 -5.44 11.78 -7.99
N SER A 162 -4.11 11.74 -7.81
CA SER A 162 -3.45 10.88 -6.80
C SER A 162 -4.01 11.04 -5.39
N LEU A 163 -4.49 12.23 -5.01
CA LEU A 163 -5.14 12.45 -3.71
C LEU A 163 -6.51 11.77 -3.65
N ILE A 164 -7.26 11.81 -4.73
CA ILE A 164 -8.54 11.10 -4.84
C ILE A 164 -8.28 9.58 -4.83
N THR A 165 -7.27 9.10 -5.55
CA THR A 165 -6.83 7.71 -5.50
C THR A 165 -6.51 7.29 -4.07
N PHE A 166 -5.76 8.10 -3.31
CA PHE A 166 -5.47 7.80 -1.90
C PHE A 166 -6.73 7.70 -1.05
N VAL A 167 -7.66 8.64 -1.17
CA VAL A 167 -8.92 8.61 -0.41
C VAL A 167 -9.74 7.36 -0.72
N LEU A 168 -9.84 6.99 -1.99
CA LEU A 168 -10.57 5.79 -2.39
C LEU A 168 -9.89 4.51 -1.89
N VAL A 169 -8.55 4.42 -1.97
CA VAL A 169 -7.79 3.27 -1.42
C VAL A 169 -7.89 3.21 0.10
N PHE A 170 -7.88 4.36 0.79
CA PHE A 170 -8.06 4.44 2.23
C PHE A 170 -9.40 3.83 2.67
N PHE A 171 -10.49 4.26 2.05
CA PHE A 171 -11.82 3.70 2.36
C PHE A 171 -12.00 2.27 1.87
N HIS A 172 -11.40 1.90 0.73
CA HIS A 172 -11.31 0.50 0.30
C HIS A 172 -10.66 -0.35 1.39
N GLY A 173 -9.51 0.07 1.94
CA GLY A 173 -8.82 -0.63 3.03
C GLY A 173 -9.66 -0.73 4.30
N ILE A 174 -10.19 0.40 4.79
CA ILE A 174 -11.02 0.42 6.01
C ILE A 174 -12.22 -0.53 5.90
N PHE A 175 -12.93 -0.53 4.77
CA PHE A 175 -14.13 -1.35 4.61
C PHE A 175 -13.84 -2.81 4.23
N THR A 176 -12.61 -3.14 3.79
CA THR A 176 -12.20 -4.52 3.51
C THR A 176 -11.49 -5.21 4.68
N GLY A 177 -10.75 -4.48 5.51
CA GLY A 177 -9.95 -5.08 6.58
C GLY A 177 -9.48 -4.09 7.65
N SER A 178 -10.35 -3.79 8.61
CA SER A 178 -10.09 -2.99 9.83
C SER A 178 -10.46 -3.75 11.11
N ASP A 179 -10.38 -5.08 11.06
CA ASP A 179 -10.79 -6.02 12.11
C ASP A 179 -9.80 -6.14 13.29
N THR A 180 -8.64 -5.47 13.24
CA THR A 180 -7.69 -5.44 14.36
C THR A 180 -7.36 -4.01 14.80
N PRO A 181 -7.09 -3.76 16.09
CA PRO A 181 -6.70 -2.44 16.59
C PRO A 181 -5.46 -1.87 15.89
N GLU A 182 -4.50 -2.73 15.52
CA GLU A 182 -3.27 -2.32 14.84
C GLU A 182 -3.54 -1.76 13.45
N LEU A 183 -4.48 -2.37 12.71
CA LEU A 183 -4.89 -1.85 11.39
C LEU A 183 -5.69 -0.57 11.52
N GLN A 184 -6.56 -0.45 12.53
CA GLN A 184 -7.29 0.79 12.81
C GLN A 184 -6.32 1.95 13.11
N MET A 185 -5.37 1.71 14.03
CA MET A 185 -4.32 2.69 14.35
C MET A 185 -3.47 3.03 13.12
N MET A 186 -3.11 2.04 12.29
CA MET A 186 -2.39 2.28 11.04
C MET A 186 -3.16 3.25 10.13
N TYR A 187 -4.46 3.03 9.91
CA TYR A 187 -5.31 3.91 9.09
C TYR A 187 -5.43 5.32 9.69
N GLU A 188 -5.62 5.43 10.99
CA GLU A 188 -5.70 6.74 11.66
C GLU A 188 -4.41 7.55 11.51
N LEU A 189 -3.25 6.92 11.78
CA LEU A 189 -1.95 7.57 11.70
C LEU A 189 -1.59 7.99 10.27
N SER A 190 -1.84 7.12 9.30
CA SER A 190 -1.56 7.38 7.88
C SER A 190 -2.52 8.42 7.28
N GLY A 191 -3.81 8.36 7.61
CA GLY A 191 -4.79 9.39 7.26
C GLY A 191 -4.42 10.75 7.87
N GLY A 192 -4.10 10.78 9.16
CA GLY A 192 -3.62 11.97 9.87
C GLY A 192 -2.35 12.55 9.24
N LEU A 193 -1.37 11.72 8.90
CA LEU A 193 -0.14 12.13 8.24
C LEU A 193 -0.41 12.83 6.89
N VAL A 194 -1.28 12.27 6.06
CA VAL A 194 -1.65 12.87 4.77
C VAL A 194 -2.39 14.19 4.96
N LEU A 195 -3.28 14.29 5.95
CA LEU A 195 -3.97 15.54 6.29
C LEU A 195 -2.99 16.62 6.76
N VAL A 196 -2.05 16.28 7.65
CA VAL A 196 -0.99 17.19 8.10
C VAL A 196 -0.14 17.65 6.92
N ALA A 197 0.29 16.74 6.05
CA ALA A 197 1.09 17.08 4.87
C ALA A 197 0.32 18.02 3.91
N ALA A 198 -0.99 17.77 3.71
CA ALA A 198 -1.85 18.64 2.91
C ALA A 198 -2.01 20.04 3.54
N PHE A 199 -2.23 20.10 4.85
CA PHE A 199 -2.35 21.35 5.61
C PHE A 199 -1.06 22.17 5.55
N LEU A 200 0.10 21.55 5.82
CA LEU A 200 1.40 22.23 5.76
C LEU A 200 1.64 22.80 4.36
N ARG A 201 1.40 22.01 3.32
CA ARG A 201 1.49 22.48 1.93
C ARG A 201 0.60 23.71 1.68
N TYR A 202 -0.64 23.68 2.16
CA TYR A 202 -1.57 24.81 2.02
C TYR A 202 -1.08 26.06 2.75
N ALA A 203 -0.61 25.92 3.99
CA ALA A 203 -0.08 27.00 4.81
C ALA A 203 1.13 27.67 4.16
N PHE A 204 2.08 26.89 3.61
CA PHE A 204 3.24 27.43 2.91
C PHE A 204 2.87 28.21 1.64
N VAL A 205 1.89 27.71 0.87
CA VAL A 205 1.41 28.40 -0.33
C VAL A 205 0.74 29.73 0.02
N ARG A 206 -0.12 29.77 1.05
CA ARG A 206 -0.78 31.00 1.50
C ARG A 206 0.21 32.08 1.97
N ARG A 207 1.21 31.71 2.80
CA ARG A 207 2.22 32.66 3.30
C ARG A 207 2.97 33.36 2.16
N ARG A 208 3.29 32.64 1.09
CA ARG A 208 3.93 33.22 -0.11
C ARG A 208 3.08 34.32 -0.74
N PHE A 209 1.80 34.07 -0.96
CA PHE A 209 0.90 35.06 -1.57
C PHE A 209 0.78 36.33 -0.71
N GLN A 210 0.78 36.19 0.61
CA GLN A 210 0.76 37.33 1.54
C GLN A 210 2.05 38.17 1.44
N VAL A 211 3.22 37.54 1.49
CA VAL A 211 4.52 38.23 1.39
C VAL A 211 4.68 38.94 0.04
N THR A 212 4.27 38.31 -1.07
CA THR A 212 4.33 38.96 -2.40
C THR A 212 3.39 40.17 -2.49
N ARG A 213 2.18 40.07 -1.91
CA ARG A 213 1.22 41.18 -1.90
C ARG A 213 1.69 42.36 -1.05
N GLN A 214 2.29 42.11 0.12
CA GLN A 214 2.86 43.17 0.98
C GLN A 214 3.98 43.93 0.26
N LYS A 215 4.93 43.21 -0.38
CA LYS A 215 6.00 43.86 -1.16
C LYS A 215 5.48 44.71 -2.32
N GLN A 216 4.38 44.32 -2.96
CA GLN A 216 3.78 45.13 -4.03
C GLN A 216 3.16 46.43 -3.50
N GLN A 217 2.63 46.42 -2.27
CA GLN A 217 2.06 47.60 -1.62
C GLN A 217 3.12 48.56 -1.09
N GLU A 218 4.31 48.09 -0.71
CA GLU A 218 5.43 48.95 -0.29
C GLU A 218 6.10 49.69 -1.46
N ILE A 219 5.88 49.25 -2.71
CA ILE A 219 6.49 49.82 -3.92
C ILE A 219 5.53 50.80 -4.64
N SER A 220 4.23 50.74 -4.34
CA SER A 220 3.20 51.64 -4.89
C SER A 220 2.98 52.88 -4.04
#